data_AF-A0A8T6N689-F1
#
_entry.id   AF-A0A8T6N689-F1
#
_cell.length_a   1.000
_cell.length_b   1.000
_cell.length_c   1.000
_cell.angle_alpha   90.00
_cell.angle_beta   90.00
_cell.angle_gamma   90.00
#
_symmetry.space_group_name_H-M   'P 1'
#
loop_
_entity.id
_entity.type
_entity.pdbx_description
1 polymer ?
#
loop_
_entity_poly.entity_id
_entity_poly.type
_entity_poly.pdbx_seq_one_letter_code
_entity_poly.pdbx_strand_id
1 'polypeptide(L)'
;MTEKQKVFDYLKHGFTQDDVVIRLTPQLKKSITQMIQLYNVPANEPGHRFVEIRETYRWGHGYMEGENLDWPDLITPQNGQTYCDPAVGHGSELDDLCAVWFDYDGEWTDEQKEEFEDRWYNGDPADDDGRSGMAWLHDYQTEWQIEDDQIIIDGEAEDIKYDIMSKTEYNKVFIEDYKPKKEDDNG
;
A
#
# COMPACT_ATOMS: atom_id res chain seq x y z
N MET A 1 25.82 -4.53 13.12
CA MET A 1 26.18 -5.89 12.64
C MET A 1 27.06 -5.73 11.39
N THR A 2 28.08 -6.56 11.14
CA THR A 2 28.87 -6.42 9.90
C THR A 2 28.12 -7.01 8.69
N GLU A 3 28.35 -6.49 7.49
CA GLU A 3 27.71 -6.97 6.24
C GLU A 3 27.88 -8.50 6.06
N LYS A 4 29.07 -9.04 6.36
CA LYS A 4 29.34 -10.48 6.34
C LYS A 4 28.50 -11.28 7.33
N GLN A 5 28.18 -10.71 8.49
CA GLN A 5 27.32 -11.37 9.48
C GLN A 5 25.87 -11.40 9.00
N LYS A 6 25.39 -10.33 8.36
CA LYS A 6 24.02 -10.25 7.81
C LYS A 6 23.81 -11.27 6.69
N VAL A 7 24.69 -11.28 5.69
CA VAL A 7 24.67 -12.27 4.59
C VAL A 7 24.71 -13.70 5.12
N PHE A 8 25.56 -13.96 6.12
CA PHE A 8 25.65 -15.29 6.72
C PHE A 8 24.35 -15.69 7.46
N ASP A 9 23.63 -14.74 8.03
CA ASP A 9 22.37 -15.01 8.72
C ASP A 9 21.26 -15.35 7.72
N TYR A 10 21.10 -14.57 6.66
CA TYR A 10 20.14 -14.88 5.58
C TYR A 10 20.40 -16.24 4.94
N LEU A 11 21.68 -16.56 4.68
CA LEU A 11 22.08 -17.86 4.13
C LEU A 11 21.75 -19.03 5.05
N LYS A 12 21.81 -18.87 6.39
CA LYS A 12 21.34 -19.92 7.32
C LYS A 12 19.84 -20.18 7.18
N HIS A 13 19.07 -19.13 6.88
CA HIS A 13 17.64 -19.22 6.62
C HIS A 13 17.32 -19.61 5.16
N GLY A 14 18.34 -19.76 4.31
CA GLY A 14 18.19 -20.27 2.95
C GLY A 14 17.75 -19.23 1.93
N PHE A 15 18.01 -17.94 2.16
CA PHE A 15 17.68 -16.87 1.23
C PHE A 15 18.76 -15.77 1.17
N THR A 16 18.66 -14.92 0.15
CA THR A 16 19.27 -13.59 0.11
C THR A 16 18.18 -12.52 0.02
N GLN A 17 18.51 -11.24 0.24
CA GLN A 17 17.51 -10.15 0.20
C GLN A 17 16.78 -10.07 -1.14
N ASP A 18 17.49 -10.32 -2.25
CA ASP A 18 16.91 -10.29 -3.61
C ASP A 18 15.87 -11.41 -3.83
N ASP A 19 15.92 -12.47 -3.02
CA ASP A 19 15.02 -13.62 -3.14
C ASP A 19 13.71 -13.45 -2.36
N VAL A 20 13.59 -12.39 -1.55
CA VAL A 20 12.52 -12.25 -0.56
C VAL A 20 11.81 -10.90 -0.63
N VAL A 21 10.59 -10.91 -0.08
CA VAL A 21 9.82 -9.71 0.27
C VAL A 21 9.40 -9.82 1.73
N ILE A 22 9.13 -8.69 2.35
CA ILE A 22 8.65 -8.59 3.72
C ILE A 22 7.14 -8.35 3.64
N ARG A 23 6.32 -9.30 4.10
CA ARG A 23 4.88 -9.11 4.21
C ARG A 23 4.54 -8.49 5.55
N LEU A 24 3.84 -7.36 5.53
CA LEU A 24 3.36 -6.64 6.70
C LEU A 24 1.87 -6.91 6.87
N THR A 25 1.50 -7.65 7.90
CA THR A 25 0.10 -7.97 8.21
C THR A 25 -0.33 -7.23 9.49
N PRO A 26 -1.25 -6.26 9.42
CA PRO A 26 -1.80 -5.63 10.61
C PRO A 26 -2.54 -6.66 11.47
N GLN A 27 -2.34 -6.60 12.78
CA GLN A 27 -3.03 -7.45 13.75
C GLN A 27 -4.28 -6.79 14.33
N LEU A 28 -4.35 -5.46 14.22
CA LEU A 28 -5.55 -4.68 14.53
C LEU A 28 -6.55 -4.76 13.36
N LYS A 29 -7.80 -4.37 13.63
CA LYS A 29 -8.85 -4.25 12.61
C LYS A 29 -8.88 -2.83 12.08
N LYS A 30 -9.25 -2.66 10.81
CA LYS A 30 -9.41 -1.33 10.17
C LYS A 30 -8.12 -0.51 10.21
N SER A 31 -7.03 -1.17 9.89
CA SER A 31 -5.65 -0.67 10.02
C SER A 31 -4.87 -0.92 8.72
N ILE A 32 -5.60 -1.02 7.61
CA ILE A 32 -5.04 -1.05 6.28
C ILE A 32 -5.88 -0.16 5.37
N THR A 33 -5.21 0.75 4.68
CA THR A 33 -5.83 1.74 3.80
C THR A 33 -5.12 1.73 2.47
N GLN A 34 -5.86 1.62 1.37
CA GLN A 34 -5.33 1.96 0.05
C GLN A 34 -5.55 3.45 -0.17
N MET A 35 -4.47 4.19 -0.43
CA MET A 35 -4.49 5.61 -0.76
C MET A 35 -4.19 5.75 -2.24
N ILE A 36 -5.07 6.44 -2.96
CA ILE A 36 -4.99 6.62 -4.42
C ILE A 36 -5.12 8.12 -4.70
N GLN A 37 -4.13 8.69 -5.38
CA GLN A 37 -4.14 10.11 -5.78
C GLN A 37 -4.34 10.22 -7.28
N LEU A 38 -5.32 11.03 -7.67
CA LEU A 38 -5.70 11.22 -9.06
C LEU A 38 -5.71 12.68 -9.46
N TYR A 39 -5.37 12.95 -10.71
CA TYR A 39 -5.59 14.24 -11.34
C TYR A 39 -6.12 14.11 -12.77
N ASN A 40 -6.91 15.08 -13.23
CA ASN A 40 -7.47 15.08 -14.58
C ASN A 40 -6.53 15.73 -15.63
N VAL A 41 -5.91 16.84 -15.26
CA VAL A 41 -4.92 17.59 -16.06
C VAL A 41 -3.79 18.06 -15.15
N PRO A 42 -2.60 18.39 -15.66
CA PRO A 42 -1.49 18.87 -14.83
C PRO A 42 -1.86 20.09 -13.96
N ALA A 43 -1.23 20.21 -12.78
CA ALA A 43 -1.55 21.23 -11.77
C ALA A 43 -1.45 22.69 -12.24
N ASN A 44 -0.75 22.94 -13.34
CA ASN A 44 -0.57 24.27 -13.93
C ASN A 44 -1.55 24.57 -15.09
N GLU A 45 -2.48 23.66 -15.39
CA GLU A 45 -3.48 23.83 -16.45
C GLU A 45 -4.85 24.26 -15.87
N PRO A 46 -5.59 25.15 -16.56
CA PRO A 46 -6.94 25.52 -16.15
C PRO A 46 -7.87 24.31 -16.07
N GLY A 47 -8.72 24.25 -15.04
CA GLY A 47 -9.59 23.09 -14.80
C GLY A 47 -8.88 21.91 -14.14
N HIS A 48 -7.69 22.12 -13.55
CA HIS A 48 -7.03 21.12 -12.71
C HIS A 48 -7.92 20.73 -11.54
N ARG A 49 -8.10 19.42 -11.38
CA ARG A 49 -8.81 18.75 -10.32
C ARG A 49 -7.95 17.60 -9.84
N PHE A 50 -7.71 17.60 -8.54
CA PHE A 50 -7.01 16.55 -7.82
C PHE A 50 -7.94 15.95 -6.77
N VAL A 51 -7.81 14.64 -6.54
CA VAL A 51 -8.52 13.96 -5.45
C VAL A 51 -7.62 12.86 -4.87
N GLU A 52 -7.50 12.85 -3.56
CA GLU A 52 -6.96 11.73 -2.80
C GLU A 52 -8.14 10.88 -2.28
N ILE A 53 -8.20 9.62 -2.70
CA ILE A 53 -9.13 8.63 -2.17
C ILE A 53 -8.41 7.77 -1.15
N ARG A 54 -9.03 7.55 0.01
CA ARG A 54 -8.58 6.60 1.03
C ARG A 54 -9.65 5.56 1.27
N GLU A 55 -9.37 4.33 0.86
CA GLU A 55 -10.21 3.17 1.10
C GLU A 55 -9.67 2.35 2.26
N THR A 56 -10.39 2.30 3.38
CA THR A 56 -9.99 1.54 4.56
C THR A 56 -10.66 0.18 4.61
N TYR A 57 -9.84 -0.86 4.70
CA TYR A 57 -10.25 -2.25 4.70
C TYR A 57 -10.11 -2.86 6.10
N ARG A 58 -10.92 -3.89 6.40
CA ARG A 58 -10.81 -4.58 7.69
C ARG A 58 -9.58 -5.46 7.76
N TRP A 59 -9.23 -6.08 6.63
CA TRP A 59 -8.15 -7.05 6.49
C TRP A 59 -7.39 -6.85 5.19
N GLY A 60 -6.17 -7.37 5.17
CA GLY A 60 -5.26 -7.34 4.02
C GLY A 60 -3.82 -7.29 4.53
N HIS A 61 -2.87 -7.03 3.63
CA HIS A 61 -1.46 -6.91 3.96
C HIS A 61 -0.70 -6.05 2.94
N GLY A 62 0.43 -5.49 3.37
CA GLY A 62 1.37 -4.77 2.51
C GLY A 62 2.64 -5.57 2.28
N TYR A 63 3.46 -5.14 1.32
CA TYR A 63 4.78 -5.71 1.08
C TYR A 63 5.85 -4.63 1.03
N MET A 64 7.05 -5.02 1.43
CA MET A 64 8.27 -4.25 1.21
C MET A 64 9.35 -5.13 0.57
N GLU A 65 10.27 -4.50 -0.15
CA GLU A 65 11.38 -5.20 -0.77
C GLU A 65 12.32 -5.80 0.29
N GLY A 66 12.91 -6.95 -0.03
CA GLY A 66 13.83 -7.66 0.87
C GLY A 66 15.07 -6.84 1.25
N GLU A 67 15.48 -5.90 0.39
CA GLU A 67 16.57 -4.94 0.67
C GLU A 67 16.32 -4.11 1.94
N ASN A 68 15.05 -3.87 2.31
CA ASN A 68 14.70 -3.10 3.51
C ASN A 68 15.03 -3.85 4.81
N LEU A 69 15.34 -5.15 4.76
CA LEU A 69 15.83 -5.91 5.92
C LEU A 69 17.12 -5.33 6.52
N ASP A 70 17.90 -4.60 5.71
CA ASP A 70 19.11 -3.93 6.17
C ASP A 70 18.86 -2.63 6.92
N TRP A 71 17.65 -2.07 6.76
CA TRP A 71 17.26 -0.74 7.23
C TRP A 71 15.95 -0.85 8.01
N PRO A 72 15.98 -1.39 9.25
CA PRO A 72 14.78 -1.64 10.04
C PRO A 72 13.83 -0.44 10.16
N ASP A 73 14.38 0.78 10.19
CA ASP A 73 13.60 2.01 10.26
C ASP A 73 12.72 2.26 9.02
N LEU A 74 13.05 1.67 7.87
CA LEU A 74 12.24 1.71 6.65
C LEU A 74 11.05 0.75 6.71
N ILE A 75 11.12 -0.31 7.51
CA ILE A 75 10.04 -1.30 7.64
C ILE A 75 9.21 -1.12 8.90
N THR A 76 9.69 -0.34 9.87
CA THR A 76 8.90 0.00 11.06
C THR A 76 8.05 1.24 10.84
N PRO A 77 6.88 1.35 11.53
CA PRO A 77 6.00 2.50 11.39
C PRO A 77 6.67 3.83 11.71
N GLN A 78 6.39 4.82 10.87
CA GLN A 78 6.75 6.22 11.04
C GLN A 78 5.47 6.98 11.39
N ASN A 79 5.40 7.55 12.61
CA ASN A 79 4.18 8.17 13.14
C ASN A 79 2.94 7.25 13.10
N GLY A 80 3.14 5.96 13.42
CA GLY A 80 2.07 4.96 13.46
C GLY A 80 1.60 4.48 12.08
N GLN A 81 2.33 4.78 11.01
CA GLN A 81 1.99 4.35 9.65
C GLN A 81 3.19 3.74 8.94
N THR A 82 2.92 2.71 8.14
CA THR A 82 3.91 2.09 7.26
C THR A 82 3.39 2.09 5.83
N TYR A 83 4.13 2.70 4.91
CA TYR A 83 3.74 2.87 3.52
C TYR A 83 4.38 1.77 2.68
N CYS A 84 3.57 1.06 1.91
CA CYS A 84 3.97 -0.07 1.09
C CYS A 84 3.57 0.21 -0.37
N ASP A 85 4.47 -0.06 -1.29
CA ASP A 85 4.18 0.00 -2.72
C ASP A 85 3.29 -1.20 -3.11
N PRO A 86 2.08 -0.97 -3.66
CA PRO A 86 1.16 -2.04 -4.07
C PRO A 86 1.71 -2.93 -5.19
N ALA A 87 2.73 -2.50 -5.94
CA ALA A 87 3.38 -3.29 -6.97
C ALA A 87 4.41 -4.29 -6.41
N VAL A 88 4.77 -4.19 -5.13
CA VAL A 88 5.73 -5.09 -4.48
C VAL A 88 5.03 -6.35 -3.95
N GLY A 89 5.73 -7.48 -4.07
CA GLY A 89 5.26 -8.76 -3.52
C GLY A 89 4.18 -9.41 -4.38
N HIS A 90 3.12 -9.91 -3.74
CA HIS A 90 2.14 -10.80 -4.37
C HIS A 90 0.71 -10.23 -4.42
N GLY A 91 0.56 -8.94 -4.14
CA GLY A 91 -0.73 -8.26 -4.04
C GLY A 91 -1.32 -8.32 -2.62
N SER A 92 -2.05 -7.26 -2.24
CA SER A 92 -2.38 -6.96 -0.85
C SER A 92 -3.57 -7.70 -0.24
N GLU A 93 -4.35 -8.42 -1.05
CA GLU A 93 -5.54 -9.17 -0.61
C GLU A 93 -6.46 -8.36 0.30
N LEU A 94 -6.72 -7.12 -0.09
CA LEU A 94 -7.61 -6.21 0.63
C LEU A 94 -9.02 -6.82 0.69
N ASP A 95 -9.58 -6.90 1.89
CA ASP A 95 -10.88 -7.51 2.12
C ASP A 95 -11.73 -6.67 3.09
N ASP A 96 -13.04 -6.70 2.86
CA ASP A 96 -14.05 -6.08 3.72
C ASP A 96 -13.83 -4.56 3.84
N LEU A 97 -13.98 -3.87 2.70
CA LEU A 97 -14.00 -2.41 2.59
C LEU A 97 -15.03 -1.83 3.57
N CYS A 98 -14.60 -0.90 4.42
CA CYS A 98 -15.43 -0.42 5.51
C CYS A 98 -15.50 1.11 5.67
N ALA A 99 -14.65 1.85 4.97
CA ALA A 99 -14.77 3.31 4.84
C ALA A 99 -14.08 3.76 3.56
N VAL A 100 -14.63 4.80 2.93
CA VAL A 100 -14.00 5.53 1.83
C VAL A 100 -14.03 7.01 2.21
N TRP A 101 -12.91 7.69 2.02
CA TRP A 101 -12.76 9.11 2.26
C TRP A 101 -12.18 9.79 1.03
N PHE A 102 -12.70 10.97 0.69
CA PHE A 102 -12.24 11.78 -0.44
C PHE A 102 -11.71 13.11 0.09
N ASP A 103 -10.50 13.48 -0.32
CA ASP A 103 -9.94 14.81 -0.10
C ASP A 103 -9.69 15.48 -1.45
N TYR A 104 -10.38 16.60 -1.69
CA TYR A 104 -10.41 17.27 -2.99
C TYR A 104 -9.55 18.52 -2.99
N ASP A 105 -8.75 18.69 -4.04
CA ASP A 105 -8.02 19.91 -4.33
C ASP A 105 -8.23 20.38 -5.78
N GLY A 106 -8.08 21.69 -6.01
CA GLY A 106 -8.29 22.31 -7.33
C GLY A 106 -9.71 22.77 -7.62
N GLU A 107 -10.02 22.92 -8.91
CA GLU A 107 -11.23 23.59 -9.43
C GLU A 107 -12.44 22.64 -9.52
N TRP A 108 -12.88 22.12 -8.37
CA TRP A 108 -14.08 21.29 -8.27
C TRP A 108 -15.35 22.10 -8.01
N THR A 109 -16.43 21.77 -8.70
CA THR A 109 -17.81 22.12 -8.28
C THR A 109 -18.41 21.00 -7.42
N ASP A 110 -19.42 21.30 -6.61
CA ASP A 110 -20.07 20.30 -5.77
C ASP A 110 -20.72 19.18 -6.60
N GLU A 111 -21.32 19.50 -7.75
CA GLU A 111 -21.93 18.50 -8.65
C GLU A 111 -20.89 17.53 -9.24
N GLN A 112 -19.67 18.01 -9.49
CA GLN A 112 -18.58 17.19 -10.01
C GLN A 112 -18.05 16.23 -8.94
N LYS A 113 -18.00 16.67 -7.68
CA LYS A 113 -17.63 15.80 -6.56
C LYS A 113 -18.68 14.70 -6.38
N GLU A 114 -19.95 15.06 -6.39
CA GLU A 114 -21.06 14.10 -6.29
C GLU A 114 -21.02 13.08 -7.44
N GLU A 115 -20.80 13.54 -8.68
CA GLU A 115 -20.64 12.64 -9.83
C GLU A 115 -19.42 11.71 -9.66
N PHE A 116 -18.28 12.24 -9.23
CA PHE A 116 -17.08 11.44 -9.02
C PHE A 116 -17.29 10.35 -7.94
N GLU A 117 -17.90 10.71 -6.80
CA GLU A 117 -18.21 9.75 -5.73
C GLU A 117 -19.23 8.70 -6.20
N ASP A 118 -20.26 9.10 -6.94
CA ASP A 118 -21.25 8.16 -7.47
C ASP A 118 -20.58 7.13 -8.40
N ARG A 119 -19.68 7.57 -9.28
CA ARG A 119 -18.89 6.67 -10.12
C ARG A 119 -17.96 5.77 -9.31
N TRP A 120 -17.32 6.32 -8.29
CA TRP A 120 -16.43 5.55 -7.42
C TRP A 120 -17.20 4.44 -6.69
N TYR A 121 -18.36 4.74 -6.11
CA TYR A 121 -19.15 3.77 -5.37
C TYR A 121 -19.93 2.79 -6.25
N ASN A 122 -20.55 3.30 -7.32
CA ASN A 122 -21.56 2.58 -8.09
C ASN A 122 -21.11 2.18 -9.50
N GLY A 123 -19.94 2.65 -9.95
CA GLY A 123 -19.41 2.37 -11.28
C GLY A 123 -20.09 3.17 -12.39
N ASP A 124 -19.85 2.78 -13.64
CA ASP A 124 -20.63 3.30 -14.76
C ASP A 124 -21.92 2.49 -14.95
N PRO A 125 -23.13 3.12 -14.91
CA PRO A 125 -24.36 2.41 -15.24
C PRO A 125 -24.41 1.82 -16.66
N ALA A 126 -23.54 2.29 -17.56
CA ALA A 126 -23.35 1.74 -18.89
C ALA A 126 -22.27 0.64 -18.98
N ASP A 127 -21.55 0.36 -17.87
CA ASP A 127 -20.62 -0.76 -17.79
C ASP A 127 -21.36 -2.04 -17.41
N ASP A 128 -21.48 -2.95 -18.39
CA ASP A 128 -22.12 -4.25 -18.22
C ASP A 128 -21.39 -5.14 -17.19
N ASP A 129 -20.10 -4.89 -16.92
CA ASP A 129 -19.30 -5.63 -15.93
C ASP A 129 -19.46 -5.07 -14.50
N GLY A 130 -20.13 -3.92 -14.35
CA GLY A 130 -20.42 -3.30 -13.05
C GLY A 130 -19.19 -2.93 -12.24
N ARG A 131 -18.10 -2.52 -12.89
CA ARG A 131 -16.85 -2.16 -12.22
C ARG A 131 -17.00 -0.83 -11.50
N SER A 132 -16.50 -0.78 -10.27
CA SER A 132 -16.47 0.42 -9.42
C SER A 132 -15.10 0.59 -8.77
N GLY A 133 -14.91 1.70 -8.04
CA GLY A 133 -13.66 2.07 -7.38
C GLY A 133 -12.47 2.07 -8.34
N MET A 134 -11.37 1.43 -7.93
CA MET A 134 -10.15 1.33 -8.73
C MET A 134 -10.38 0.65 -10.10
N ALA A 135 -11.30 -0.33 -10.17
CA ALA A 135 -11.61 -1.02 -11.42
C ALA A 135 -12.31 -0.11 -12.43
N TRP A 136 -13.16 0.81 -11.95
CA TRP A 136 -13.77 1.84 -12.80
C TRP A 136 -12.70 2.78 -13.37
N LEU A 137 -11.74 3.23 -12.56
CA LEU A 137 -10.70 4.16 -13.03
C LEU A 137 -9.90 3.60 -14.22
N HIS A 138 -9.65 2.29 -14.24
CA HIS A 138 -8.90 1.65 -15.33
C HIS A 138 -9.56 1.86 -16.70
N ASP A 139 -10.89 1.99 -16.75
CA ASP A 139 -11.62 2.26 -18.00
C ASP A 139 -11.63 3.76 -18.36
N TYR A 140 -11.26 4.64 -17.42
CA TYR A 140 -11.27 6.11 -17.56
C TYR A 140 -9.88 6.75 -17.49
N GLN A 141 -8.81 5.99 -17.75
CA GLN A 141 -7.43 6.51 -17.73
C GLN A 141 -7.14 7.59 -18.79
N THR A 142 -8.04 7.80 -19.76
CA THR A 142 -7.95 8.95 -20.68
C THR A 142 -8.36 10.27 -20.04
N GLU A 143 -9.13 10.21 -18.95
CA GLU A 143 -9.59 11.39 -18.19
C GLU A 143 -8.82 11.56 -16.88
N TRP A 144 -8.52 10.46 -16.19
CA TRP A 144 -7.85 10.49 -14.89
C TRP A 144 -6.48 9.82 -14.96
N GLN A 145 -5.48 10.50 -14.43
CA GLN A 145 -4.12 10.00 -14.26
C GLN A 145 -3.92 9.62 -12.78
N ILE A 146 -3.22 8.52 -12.53
CA ILE A 146 -2.78 8.14 -11.18
C ILE A 146 -1.47 8.87 -10.90
N GLU A 147 -1.45 9.68 -9.84
CA GLU A 147 -0.25 10.32 -9.32
C GLU A 147 0.50 9.41 -8.36
N ASP A 148 -0.23 8.76 -7.45
CA ASP A 148 0.31 7.84 -6.46
C ASP A 148 -0.73 6.77 -6.07
N ASP A 149 -0.25 5.59 -5.70
CA ASP A 149 -1.04 4.48 -5.16
C ASP A 149 -0.21 3.79 -4.07
N GLN A 150 -0.71 3.76 -2.84
CA GLN A 150 0.01 3.29 -1.67
C GLN A 150 -0.88 2.42 -0.78
N ILE A 151 -0.29 1.35 -0.25
CA ILE A 151 -0.89 0.56 0.83
C ILE A 151 -0.33 1.04 2.15
N ILE A 152 -1.19 1.57 3.00
CA ILE A 152 -0.83 2.13 4.29
C ILE A 152 -1.28 1.17 5.38
N ILE A 153 -0.33 0.69 6.18
CA ILE A 153 -0.60 -0.11 7.37
C ILE A 153 -0.53 0.79 8.60
N ASP A 154 -1.65 0.92 9.31
CA ASP A 154 -1.74 1.72 10.54
C ASP A 154 -1.43 0.83 11.77
N GLY A 155 -0.64 1.34 12.70
CA GLY A 155 -0.29 0.65 13.94
C GLY A 155 1.17 0.87 14.35
N GLU A 156 1.50 0.48 15.58
CA GLU A 156 2.89 0.46 16.05
C GLU A 156 3.59 -0.83 15.61
N ALA A 157 4.92 -0.91 15.77
CA ALA A 157 5.69 -2.06 15.30
C ALA A 157 5.23 -3.41 15.92
N GLU A 158 4.63 -3.37 17.10
CA GLU A 158 4.05 -4.52 17.80
C GLU A 158 2.66 -4.92 17.30
N ASP A 159 1.96 -4.03 16.60
CA ASP A 159 0.65 -4.27 15.99
C ASP A 159 0.76 -4.86 14.57
N ILE A 160 1.98 -5.05 14.06
CA ILE A 160 2.26 -5.54 12.71
C ILE A 160 3.05 -6.85 12.81
N LYS A 161 2.56 -7.88 12.14
CA LYS A 161 3.30 -9.12 11.91
C LYS A 161 4.13 -8.98 10.63
N TYR A 162 5.43 -9.28 10.73
CA TYR A 162 6.35 -9.25 9.59
C TYR A 162 6.73 -10.67 9.19
N ASP A 163 6.40 -11.09 7.98
CA ASP A 163 6.81 -12.39 7.45
C ASP A 163 7.83 -12.20 6.33
N ILE A 164 8.95 -12.93 6.39
CA ILE A 164 9.93 -12.95 5.30
C ILE A 164 9.52 -14.05 4.33
N MET A 165 9.02 -13.63 3.18
CA MET A 165 8.42 -14.51 2.19
C MET A 165 9.27 -14.58 0.93
N SER A 166 9.16 -15.67 0.18
CA SER A 166 9.76 -15.76 -1.15
C SER A 166 9.14 -14.72 -2.08
N LYS A 167 9.99 -14.03 -2.85
CA LYS A 167 9.57 -13.11 -3.90
C LYS A 167 8.91 -13.82 -5.08
N THR A 168 9.17 -15.11 -5.29
CA THR A 168 8.68 -15.89 -6.45
C THR A 168 7.67 -16.97 -6.09
N GLU A 169 7.74 -17.54 -4.88
CA GLU A 169 6.83 -18.58 -4.41
C GLU A 169 5.85 -18.00 -3.38
N TYR A 170 4.64 -17.62 -3.81
CA TYR A 170 3.61 -16.94 -2.99
C TYR A 170 3.40 -17.52 -1.57
N ASN A 171 3.36 -18.85 -1.43
CA ASN A 171 3.08 -19.52 -0.15
C ASN A 171 4.34 -19.87 0.69
N LYS A 172 5.53 -19.50 0.23
CA LYS A 172 6.78 -19.89 0.90
C LYS A 172 7.25 -18.81 1.87
N VAL A 173 7.17 -19.13 3.16
CA VAL A 173 7.66 -18.29 4.25
C VAL A 173 9.00 -18.84 4.74
N PHE A 174 10.04 -17.99 4.78
CA PHE A 174 11.35 -18.32 5.33
C PHE A 174 11.43 -18.04 6.82
N ILE A 175 10.85 -16.92 7.26
CA ILE A 175 10.78 -16.52 8.67
C ILE A 175 9.39 -15.97 8.93
N GLU A 176 8.68 -16.57 9.90
CA GLU A 176 7.40 -16.09 10.36
C GLU A 176 7.58 -15.15 11.56
N ASP A 177 6.82 -14.05 11.59
CA ASP A 177 6.81 -13.07 12.68
C ASP A 177 8.23 -12.55 13.05
N TYR A 178 8.99 -12.18 12.01
CA TYR A 178 10.27 -11.49 12.13
C TYR A 178 10.11 -10.24 13.00
N LYS A 179 11.10 -10.00 13.87
CA LYS A 179 11.13 -8.83 14.76
C LYS A 179 12.18 -7.85 14.26
N PRO A 180 11.80 -6.76 13.57
CA PRO A 180 12.73 -5.70 13.21
C PRO A 180 13.40 -5.19 14.47
N LYS A 181 14.73 -5.21 14.49
CA LYS A 181 15.50 -4.60 15.58
C LYS A 181 15.77 -3.17 15.17
N LYS A 182 15.31 -2.19 15.94
CA LYS A 182 15.77 -0.81 15.76
C LYS A 182 17.30 -0.79 15.80
N GLU A 183 17.94 -0.04 14.92
CA GLU A 183 19.37 0.19 15.10
C GLU A 183 19.56 0.88 16.45
N ASP A 184 20.38 0.29 17.33
CA ASP A 184 20.83 1.02 18.51
C ASP A 184 21.59 2.23 17.98
N ASP A 185 21.16 3.44 18.35
CA ASP A 185 21.90 4.68 18.10
C ASP A 185 23.36 4.43 18.49
N ASN A 186 24.24 4.29 17.50
CA ASN A 186 25.67 4.27 17.73
C ASN A 186 26.13 5.72 17.99
N GLY A 187 25.76 6.25 19.16
CA GLY A 187 26.32 7.46 19.77
C GLY A 187 25.61 8.76 19.44
#